data_AF-A0A963L095-F1
#
_entry.id   AF-A0A963L095-F1
#
_cell.length_a   1.000
_cell.length_b   1.000
_cell.length_c   1.000
_cell.angle_alpha   90.00
_cell.angle_beta   90.00
_cell.angle_gamma   90.00
#
_symmetry.space_group_name_H-M   'P 1'
#
loop_
_entity.id
_entity.type
_entity.pdbx_description
1 polymer ?
#
loop_
_entity_poly.entity_id
_entity_poly.type
_entity_poly.pdbx_seq_one_letter_code
_entity_poly.pdbx_strand_id
1 'polypeptide(L)' 'RSGWRTLRADGEVWHGAGASDAQELAAVIATGIACLRALVERGMNVEKAARQIGLRLAVDTDFLSGIAK' A
#
# COMPACT_ATOMS: atom_id res chain seq x y z
N ARG A 1 -0.84 -26.30 -6.53
CA ARG A 1 -0.06 -25.11 -6.08
C ARG A 1 -1.05 -23.98 -5.81
N SER A 2 -1.48 -23.78 -4.56
CA SER A 2 -2.29 -22.62 -4.19
C SER A 2 -1.38 -21.39 -4.17
N GLY A 3 -1.21 -20.76 -5.33
CA GLY A 3 -0.45 -19.51 -5.45
C GLY A 3 -1.23 -18.40 -4.77
N TRP A 4 -0.72 -17.91 -3.65
CA TRP A 4 -1.25 -16.72 -2.99
C TRP A 4 -1.19 -15.55 -3.98
N ARG A 5 -2.31 -14.82 -4.09
CA ARG A 5 -2.43 -13.62 -4.93
C ARG A 5 -1.97 -12.43 -4.08
N THR A 6 -1.10 -11.58 -4.64
CA THR A 6 -0.57 -10.37 -3.99
C THR A 6 -1.71 -9.48 -3.48
N LEU A 7 -1.63 -9.04 -2.22
CA LEU A 7 -2.51 -8.01 -1.64
C LEU A 7 -2.01 -6.64 -2.09
N ARG A 8 -2.92 -5.72 -2.45
CA ARG A 8 -2.56 -4.36 -2.87
C ARG A 8 -3.15 -3.34 -1.90
N ALA A 9 -2.31 -2.47 -1.35
CA ALA A 9 -2.74 -1.25 -0.69
C ALA A 9 -2.85 -0.15 -1.77
N ASP A 10 -4.06 0.38 -1.99
CA ASP A 10 -4.36 1.31 -3.09
C ASP A 10 -4.82 2.67 -2.55
N GLY A 11 -4.10 3.72 -2.93
CA GLY A 11 -4.35 5.11 -2.53
C GLY A 11 -5.40 5.83 -3.38
N GLU A 12 -5.76 5.29 -4.54
CA GLU A 12 -6.59 5.97 -5.55
C GLU A 12 -7.94 6.46 -5.01
N VAL A 13 -8.55 5.70 -4.07
CA VAL A 13 -9.82 6.06 -3.42
C VAL A 13 -9.65 7.30 -2.52
N TRP A 14 -8.51 7.44 -1.85
CA TRP A 14 -8.21 8.58 -0.98
C TRP A 14 -7.87 9.82 -1.81
N HIS A 15 -7.08 9.64 -2.88
CA HIS A 15 -6.76 10.71 -3.82
C HIS A 15 -8.02 11.29 -4.47
N GLY A 16 -8.91 10.42 -4.97
CA GLY A 16 -10.19 10.83 -5.57
C GLY A 16 -11.15 11.53 -4.60
N ALA A 17 -10.92 11.42 -3.29
CA ALA A 17 -11.69 12.10 -2.25
C ALA A 17 -11.08 13.47 -1.83
N GLY A 18 -10.00 13.92 -2.48
CA GLY A 18 -9.33 15.20 -2.18
C GLY A 18 -8.28 15.13 -1.07
N ALA A 19 -7.75 13.94 -0.77
CA ALA A 19 -6.63 13.79 0.15
C ALA A 19 -5.38 14.50 -0.38
N SER A 20 -4.60 15.13 0.51
CA SER A 20 -3.26 15.60 0.15
C SER A 20 -2.31 14.43 -0.08
N ASP A 21 -1.17 14.70 -0.72
CA ASP A 21 -0.17 13.67 -0.96
C ASP A 21 0.27 12.94 0.31
N ALA A 22 0.53 13.70 1.38
CA ALA A 22 0.93 13.13 2.67
C ALA A 22 -0.17 12.23 3.28
N GLN A 23 -1.44 12.59 3.10
CA GLN A 23 -2.57 11.81 3.59
C GLN A 23 -2.75 10.51 2.80
N GLU A 24 -2.61 10.56 1.47
CA GLU A 24 -2.66 9.38 0.64
C GLU A 24 -1.50 8.41 0.96
N LEU A 25 -0.28 8.94 1.11
CA LEU A 25 0.89 8.15 1.49
C LEU A 25 0.68 7.47 2.84
N ALA A 26 0.21 8.22 3.84
CA ALA A 26 -0.07 7.69 5.17
C ALA A 26 -1.13 6.58 5.12
N ALA A 27 -2.21 6.75 4.34
CA ALA A 27 -3.26 5.76 4.20
C ALA A 27 -2.77 4.47 3.54
N VAL A 28 -1.96 4.57 2.50
CA VAL A 28 -1.38 3.43 1.76
C VAL A 28 -0.39 2.66 2.64
N ILE A 29 0.48 3.36 3.37
CA ILE A 29 1.43 2.73 4.31
C ILE A 29 0.68 2.04 5.46
N ALA A 30 -0.31 2.72 6.07
CA ALA A 30 -1.10 2.15 7.15
C ALA A 30 -1.83 0.86 6.70
N THR A 31 -2.38 0.87 5.49
CA THR A 31 -3.03 -0.31 4.88
C THR A 31 -2.02 -1.44 4.64
N GLY A 32 -0.82 -1.13 4.12
CA GLY A 32 0.26 -2.10 3.95
C GLY A 32 0.69 -2.75 5.28
N ILE A 33 0.83 -1.96 6.35
CA ILE A 33 1.17 -2.46 7.69
C ILE A 33 0.06 -3.36 8.24
N ALA A 34 -1.21 -2.98 8.08
CA ALA A 34 -2.34 -3.79 8.53
C ALA A 34 -2.35 -5.15 7.82
N CYS A 35 -2.14 -5.18 6.50
CA CYS A 35 -1.99 -6.43 5.74
C CYS A 35 -0.81 -7.28 6.21
N LEU A 36 0.34 -6.65 6.46
CA LEU A 36 1.53 -7.36 6.94
C LEU A 36 1.26 -8.03 8.29
N ARG A 37 0.69 -7.30 9.25
CA ARG A 37 0.31 -7.84 10.56
C ARG A 37 -0.64 -9.02 10.43
N ALA A 38 -1.70 -8.88 9.62
CA ALA A 38 -2.67 -9.95 9.41
C ALA A 38 -2.06 -11.22 8.78
N LEU A 39 -1.07 -11.09 7.90
CA LEU A 39 -0.36 -12.24 7.33
C LEU A 39 0.57 -12.91 8.33
N VAL A 40 1.27 -12.12 9.15
CA VAL A 40 2.18 -12.63 10.20
C VAL A 40 1.39 -13.32 11.31
N GLU A 41 0.26 -12.76 11.74
CA GLU A 41 -0.66 -13.40 12.71
C GLU A 41 -1.19 -14.75 12.21
N ARG A 42 -1.31 -14.91 10.89
CA ARG A 42 -1.67 -16.19 10.24
C ARG A 42 -0.49 -17.16 10.09
N GLY A 43 0.64 -16.88 10.73
CA GLY A 43 1.82 -17.74 10.76
C GLY A 43 2.72 -17.60 9.53
N MET A 44 2.53 -16.57 8.69
CA MET A 44 3.45 -16.30 7.59
C MET A 44 4.71 -15.62 8.12
N ASN A 45 5.87 -16.10 7.70
CA ASN A 45 7.14 -15.40 7.92
C ASN A 45 7.06 -13.95 7.36
N VAL A 46 7.65 -12.99 8.07
CA VAL A 46 7.52 -11.55 7.76
C VAL A 46 8.12 -11.18 6.41
N GLU A 47 9.28 -11.74 6.03
CA GLU A 47 9.90 -11.49 4.73
C GLU A 47 9.03 -12.02 3.59
N LYS A 48 8.41 -13.18 3.79
CA LYS A 48 7.49 -13.77 2.82
C LYS A 48 6.20 -12.96 2.72
N ALA A 49 5.67 -12.49 3.84
CA ALA A 49 4.47 -11.65 3.89
C ALA A 49 4.68 -10.30 3.22
N ALA A 50 5.83 -9.65 3.45
CA ALA A 50 6.19 -8.41 2.78
C ALA A 50 6.24 -8.56 1.25
N ARG A 51 6.76 -9.68 0.74
CA ARG A 51 6.77 -9.98 -0.71
C ARG A 51 5.38 -10.24 -1.32
N GLN A 52 4.34 -10.37 -0.49
CA GLN A 52 2.95 -10.50 -0.95
C GLN A 52 2.20 -9.17 -1.00
N ILE A 53 2.82 -8.06 -0.60
CA ILE A 53 2.16 -6.75 -0.50
C ILE A 53 2.71 -5.80 -1.56
N GLY A 54 1.84 -5.28 -2.43
CA GLY A 54 2.14 -4.20 -3.35
C GLY A 54 1.51 -2.88 -2.89
N LEU A 55 2.22 -1.77 -3.07
CA LEU A 55 1.70 -0.42 -2.82
C LEU A 55 1.38 0.26 -4.16
N ARG A 56 0.28 1.01 -4.22
CA ARG A 56 -0.08 1.86 -5.36
C ARG A 56 -0.44 3.25 -4.84
N LEU A 57 0.22 4.25 -5.38
CA LEU A 57 -0.03 5.66 -5.15
C LEU A 57 -0.57 6.28 -6.45
N ALA A 58 -1.48 7.23 -6.34
CA ALA A 58 -1.84 8.12 -7.42
C ALA A 58 -0.68 9.10 -7.69
N VAL A 59 -0.49 9.44 -8.96
CA VAL A 59 0.43 10.49 -9.38
C VAL A 59 -0.42 11.52 -10.11
N ASP A 60 -0.52 12.72 -9.54
CA ASP A 60 -1.22 13.85 -10.15
C ASP A 60 -0.26 14.71 -11.00
N THR A 61 -0.79 15.77 -11.60
CA THR A 61 -0.12 16.72 -12.49
C THR A 61 1.03 17.52 -11.87
N ASP A 62 1.21 17.46 -10.54
CA ASP A 62 2.43 17.93 -9.88
C ASP A 62 3.47 16.80 -9.78
N PHE A 63 4.15 16.57 -10.90
CA PHE A 63 5.08 15.45 -11.07
C PHE A 63 6.32 15.52 -10.15
N LEU A 64 6.71 16.70 -9.67
CA LEU A 64 7.84 16.84 -8.73
C LEU A 64 7.46 16.31 -7.35
N SER A 65 6.26 16.65 -6.87
CA SER A 65 5.69 16.13 -5.63
C SER A 65 5.45 14.62 -5.72
N GLY A 66 4.98 14.14 -6.88
CA GLY A 66 4.77 12.70 -7.13
C GLY A 66 6.06 11.86 -7.13
N ILE A 67 7.21 12.42 -7.54
CA ILE A 67 8.51 11.73 -7.49
C ILE A 67 9.12 11.77 -6.08
N ALA A 68 8.85 12.82 -5.31
CA ALA A 68 9.41 13.00 -3.98
C ALA A 68 8.74 12.14 -2.89
N LYS A 69 7.53 11.65 -3.16
CA LYS A 69 6.71 10.79 -2.30
C LYS A 69 7.24 9.36 -2.23
#